data_AF-A0A843RWK8-F1
#
_entry.id   AF-A0A843RWK8-F1
#
_cell.length_a   1.000
_cell.length_b   1.000
_cell.length_c   1.000
_cell.angle_alpha   90.00
_cell.angle_beta   90.00
_cell.angle_gamma   90.00
#
_symmetry.space_group_name_H-M   'P 1'
#
loop_
_entity.id
_entity.type
_entity.pdbx_description
1 polymer ?
#
loop_
_entity_poly.entity_id
_entity_poly.type
_entity_poly.pdbx_seq_one_letter_code
_entity_poly.pdbx_strand_id
1 'polypeptide(L)'
;QTATTWDGALDTLKRLVETAGTERLRFLVSAHASHEEMFALARLGQRLLGDRAQQAFAVSWTTSTKPQPEGTKFPVPAVDAPNVAGARMLGLTSVPAGQTEPDLSALRTAVEAGEVGLLYVLDPGPSGSLGDLEWIIEARRSGQIASLVVESVLESPLSQAADVVLPGACFVEKEACYTNNQGQLQASARAIPPPGEALDDCSIIVRIAAALDVPLDYRSAVDVRADIAATLPEEPGLQGIGDIAFAKPVATHHWLQASNPMERWKWDVMFQDLPPVKFEEMLKK
;
A
#
# COMPACT_ATOMS: atom_id res chain seq x y z
N GLN A 1 -15.42 -14.89 -9.91
CA GLN A 1 -14.39 -15.40 -8.98
C GLN A 1 -15.09 -16.17 -7.87
N THR A 2 -14.51 -17.26 -7.40
CA THR A 2 -15.06 -18.06 -6.30
C THR A 2 -14.17 -17.86 -5.09
N ALA A 3 -14.76 -17.52 -3.94
CA ALA A 3 -14.00 -17.40 -2.68
C ALA A 3 -13.24 -18.70 -2.38
N THR A 4 -12.00 -18.58 -1.94
CA THR A 4 -11.11 -19.68 -1.59
C THR A 4 -10.34 -19.36 -0.31
N THR A 5 -9.66 -20.35 0.25
CA THR A 5 -8.81 -20.16 1.43
C THR A 5 -7.51 -19.44 1.07
N TRP A 6 -6.86 -18.81 2.06
CA TRP A 6 -5.53 -18.21 1.88
C TRP A 6 -4.52 -19.18 1.28
N ASP A 7 -4.46 -20.42 1.77
CA ASP A 7 -3.55 -21.45 1.23
C ASP A 7 -3.86 -21.74 -0.25
N GLY A 8 -5.14 -21.86 -0.61
CA GLY A 8 -5.55 -22.08 -2.00
C GLY A 8 -5.23 -20.89 -2.92
N ALA A 9 -5.35 -19.66 -2.42
CA ALA A 9 -4.96 -18.46 -3.15
C ALA A 9 -3.44 -18.40 -3.37
N LEU A 10 -2.64 -18.68 -2.32
CA LEU A 10 -1.17 -18.69 -2.40
C LEU A 10 -0.64 -19.81 -3.29
N ASP A 11 -1.24 -21.02 -3.24
CA ASP A 11 -0.91 -22.12 -4.14
C ASP A 11 -1.20 -21.76 -5.60
N THR A 12 -2.30 -21.03 -5.85
CA THR A 12 -2.63 -20.54 -7.18
C THR A 12 -1.61 -19.51 -7.64
N LEU A 13 -1.30 -18.51 -6.81
CA LEU A 13 -0.28 -17.51 -7.09
C LEU A 13 1.07 -18.16 -7.41
N LYS A 14 1.51 -19.15 -6.62
CA LYS A 14 2.74 -19.90 -6.86
C LYS A 14 2.76 -20.50 -8.27
N ARG A 15 1.70 -21.22 -8.65
CA ARG A 15 1.59 -21.81 -10.01
C ARG A 15 1.62 -20.75 -11.11
N LEU A 16 0.98 -19.60 -10.89
CA LEU A 16 0.99 -18.50 -11.88
C LEU A 16 2.39 -17.92 -12.04
N VAL A 17 3.14 -17.73 -10.96
CA VAL A 17 4.54 -17.28 -10.99
C VAL A 17 5.44 -18.31 -11.69
N GLU A 18 5.30 -19.60 -11.37
CA GLU A 18 6.03 -20.69 -12.01
C GLU A 18 5.74 -20.78 -13.52
N THR A 19 4.48 -20.56 -13.92
CA THR A 19 4.06 -20.59 -15.32
C THR A 19 4.57 -19.37 -16.10
N ALA A 20 4.52 -18.18 -15.49
CA ALA A 20 4.96 -16.95 -16.14
C ALA A 20 6.49 -16.87 -16.29
N GLY A 21 7.24 -17.49 -15.37
CA GLY A 21 8.66 -17.30 -15.25
C GLY A 21 9.00 -15.96 -14.60
N THR A 22 10.08 -15.92 -13.82
CA THR A 22 10.47 -14.71 -13.07
C THR A 22 10.80 -13.53 -13.99
N GLU A 23 11.34 -13.78 -15.18
CA GLU A 23 11.69 -12.75 -16.16
C GLU A 23 10.51 -11.96 -16.71
N ARG A 24 9.31 -12.54 -16.67
CA ARG A 24 8.07 -11.91 -17.14
C ARG A 24 7.21 -11.39 -16.00
N LEU A 25 7.73 -11.37 -14.78
CA LEU A 25 7.06 -10.79 -13.62
C LEU A 25 7.22 -9.26 -13.65
N ARG A 26 6.11 -8.53 -13.47
CA ARG A 26 6.09 -7.09 -13.27
C ARG A 26 5.22 -6.73 -12.07
N PHE A 27 5.52 -5.59 -11.45
CA PHE A 27 4.82 -5.07 -10.29
C PHE A 27 4.31 -3.66 -10.61
N LEU A 28 3.03 -3.42 -10.32
CA LEU A 28 2.43 -2.08 -10.32
C LEU A 28 2.04 -1.75 -8.87
N VAL A 29 2.59 -0.66 -8.35
CA VAL A 29 2.42 -0.26 -6.94
C VAL A 29 1.76 1.11 -6.87
N SER A 30 0.69 1.23 -6.07
CA SER A 30 0.09 2.53 -5.77
C SER A 30 1.02 3.34 -4.87
N ALA A 31 1.17 4.63 -5.13
CA ALA A 31 1.87 5.54 -4.22
C ALA A 31 1.09 5.84 -2.92
N HIS A 32 -0.03 5.16 -2.70
CA HIS A 32 -0.69 5.04 -1.38
C HIS A 32 -0.09 3.94 -0.50
N ALA A 33 0.75 3.06 -1.07
CA ALA A 33 1.44 2.05 -0.28
C ALA A 33 2.43 2.69 0.69
N SER A 34 2.56 2.09 1.86
CA SER A 34 3.48 2.52 2.92
C SER A 34 4.94 2.26 2.55
N HIS A 35 5.87 2.84 3.32
CA HIS A 35 7.29 2.52 3.21
C HIS A 35 7.53 1.03 3.43
N GLU A 36 6.89 0.45 4.43
CA GLU A 36 7.01 -0.96 4.79
C GLU A 36 6.53 -1.87 3.65
N GLU A 37 5.40 -1.54 3.04
CA GLU A 37 4.82 -2.28 1.91
C GLU A 37 5.70 -2.23 0.67
N MET A 38 6.06 -1.01 0.24
CA MET A 38 6.91 -0.79 -0.91
C MET A 38 8.25 -1.49 -0.74
N PHE A 39 8.85 -1.40 0.45
CA PHE A 39 10.14 -2.01 0.74
C PHE A 39 10.08 -3.54 0.83
N ALA A 40 9.07 -4.10 1.51
CA ALA A 40 8.89 -5.55 1.58
C ALA A 40 8.66 -6.15 0.19
N LEU A 41 7.83 -5.50 -0.65
CA LEU A 41 7.61 -5.94 -2.02
C LEU A 41 8.87 -5.79 -2.87
N ALA A 42 9.63 -4.70 -2.72
CA ALA A 42 10.92 -4.51 -3.38
C ALA A 42 11.93 -5.61 -3.00
N ARG A 43 11.96 -6.02 -1.73
CA ARG A 43 12.79 -7.12 -1.22
C ARG A 43 12.37 -8.46 -1.81
N LEU A 44 11.08 -8.74 -1.89
CA LEU A 44 10.56 -9.92 -2.60
C LEU A 44 10.99 -9.89 -4.07
N GLY A 45 10.81 -8.76 -4.76
CA GLY A 45 11.26 -8.56 -6.13
C GLY A 45 12.76 -8.78 -6.30
N GLN A 46 13.59 -8.29 -5.37
CA GLN A 46 15.04 -8.51 -5.37
C GLN A 46 15.40 -9.99 -5.21
N ARG A 47 14.71 -10.73 -4.34
CA ARG A 47 14.93 -12.18 -4.15
C ARG A 47 14.55 -12.98 -5.39
N LEU A 48 13.47 -12.61 -6.07
CA LEU A 48 12.98 -13.31 -7.26
C LEU A 48 13.72 -12.95 -8.54
N LEU A 49 14.12 -11.68 -8.69
CA LEU A 49 14.58 -11.13 -9.97
C LEU A 49 16.07 -10.76 -10.00
N GLY A 50 16.72 -10.70 -8.83
CA GLY A 50 18.10 -10.23 -8.71
C GLY A 50 18.25 -8.79 -9.19
N ASP A 51 19.29 -8.53 -9.98
CA ASP A 51 19.64 -7.19 -10.48
C ASP A 51 18.56 -6.54 -11.37
N ARG A 52 17.63 -7.35 -11.90
CA ARG A 52 16.53 -6.87 -12.74
C ARG A 52 15.35 -6.33 -11.94
N ALA A 53 15.35 -6.50 -10.62
CA ALA A 53 14.21 -6.16 -9.77
C ALA A 53 13.74 -4.72 -9.99
N GLN A 54 14.64 -3.74 -9.99
CA GLN A 54 14.27 -2.32 -10.16
C GLN A 54 13.49 -2.06 -11.46
N GLN A 55 13.81 -2.74 -12.56
CA GLN A 55 13.14 -2.55 -13.85
C GLN A 55 11.76 -3.20 -13.91
N ALA A 56 11.43 -4.07 -12.95
CA ALA A 56 10.15 -4.75 -12.89
C ALA A 56 9.06 -3.94 -12.18
N PHE A 57 9.40 -2.85 -11.49
CA PHE A 57 8.47 -2.01 -10.76
C PHE A 57 8.01 -0.80 -11.58
N ALA A 58 6.72 -0.52 -11.49
CA ALA A 58 6.13 0.74 -11.87
C ALA A 58 5.31 1.27 -10.69
N VAL A 59 5.37 2.57 -10.45
CA VAL A 59 4.61 3.23 -9.36
C VAL A 59 3.62 4.21 -9.99
N SER A 60 2.35 4.11 -9.60
CA SER A 60 1.28 4.96 -10.12
C SER A 60 0.58 5.76 -9.01
N TRP A 61 0.03 6.90 -9.41
CA TRP A 61 -0.81 7.77 -8.59
C TRP A 61 -1.64 8.68 -9.50
N THR A 62 -2.62 9.38 -8.93
CA THR A 62 -3.41 10.38 -9.64
C THR A 62 -2.98 11.80 -9.34
N THR A 63 -3.38 12.73 -10.20
CA THR A 63 -3.17 14.15 -10.01
C THR A 63 -4.49 14.91 -10.17
N SER A 64 -4.66 15.96 -9.39
CA SER A 64 -5.74 16.92 -9.58
C SER A 64 -5.33 18.32 -9.12
N THR A 65 -5.62 19.30 -9.97
CA THR A 65 -5.37 20.71 -9.64
C THR A 65 -6.24 21.11 -8.45
N LYS A 66 -5.60 21.58 -7.37
CA LYS A 66 -6.30 22.14 -6.20
C LYS A 66 -6.39 23.67 -6.35
N PRO A 67 -7.59 24.25 -6.58
CA PRO A 67 -7.75 25.70 -6.65
C PRO A 67 -7.36 26.35 -5.33
N GLN A 68 -6.47 27.35 -5.36
CA GLN A 68 -5.90 27.95 -4.16
C GLN A 68 -5.84 29.48 -4.30
N PRO A 69 -6.14 30.24 -3.23
CA PRO A 69 -6.03 31.69 -3.24
C PRO A 69 -4.61 32.19 -3.59
N GLU A 70 -4.53 33.37 -4.19
CA GLU A 70 -3.26 34.05 -4.43
C GLU A 70 -2.53 34.31 -3.09
N GLY A 71 -1.22 34.07 -3.05
CA GLY A 71 -0.41 34.23 -1.84
C GLY A 71 -0.56 33.09 -0.81
N THR A 72 -1.11 31.93 -1.18
CA THR A 72 -1.18 30.75 -0.30
C THR A 72 0.22 30.35 0.19
N LYS A 73 0.40 30.33 1.52
CA LYS A 73 1.69 30.02 2.17
C LYS A 73 2.05 28.54 2.17
N PHE A 74 1.04 27.67 2.26
CA PHE A 74 1.20 26.22 2.28
C PHE A 74 0.46 25.63 1.07
N PRO A 75 1.09 25.68 -0.12
CA PRO A 75 0.45 25.17 -1.32
C PRO A 75 0.24 23.66 -1.23
N VAL A 76 -0.97 23.22 -1.55
CA VAL A 76 -1.30 21.80 -1.71
C VAL A 76 -0.83 21.37 -3.11
N PRO A 77 0.03 20.34 -3.23
CA PRO A 77 0.48 19.84 -4.52
C PRO A 77 -0.68 19.20 -5.30
N ALA A 78 -0.52 19.08 -6.61
CA ALA A 78 -1.49 18.39 -7.46
C ALA A 78 -1.49 16.87 -7.27
N VAL A 79 -0.40 16.30 -6.73
CA VAL A 79 -0.24 14.86 -6.49
C VAL A 79 -1.23 14.39 -5.43
N ASP A 80 -2.10 13.44 -5.80
CA ASP A 80 -3.11 12.84 -4.93
C ASP A 80 -2.60 11.51 -4.34
N ALA A 81 -1.40 11.53 -3.76
CA ALA A 81 -0.85 10.36 -3.07
C ALA A 81 0.09 10.77 -1.93
N PRO A 82 0.08 10.05 -0.80
CA PRO A 82 0.84 10.41 0.38
C PRO A 82 2.34 10.07 0.26
N ASN A 83 2.71 9.15 -0.64
CA ASN A 83 4.02 8.49 -0.55
C ASN A 83 4.85 8.43 -1.84
N VAL A 84 4.63 9.37 -2.78
CA VAL A 84 5.47 9.45 -3.99
C VAL A 84 6.94 9.73 -3.63
N ALA A 85 7.20 10.54 -2.60
CA ALA A 85 8.57 10.78 -2.15
C ALA A 85 9.21 9.51 -1.56
N GLY A 86 8.45 8.70 -0.81
CA GLY A 86 8.92 7.39 -0.35
C GLY A 86 9.27 6.45 -1.49
N ALA A 87 8.42 6.36 -2.52
CA ALA A 87 8.72 5.55 -3.70
C ALA A 87 10.04 5.96 -4.39
N ARG A 88 10.36 7.26 -4.43
CA ARG A 88 11.64 7.77 -4.94
C ARG A 88 12.81 7.36 -4.05
N MET A 89 12.69 7.53 -2.74
CA MET A 89 13.73 7.16 -1.76
C MET A 89 14.04 5.67 -1.79
N LEU A 90 13.04 4.83 -2.07
CA LEU A 90 13.20 3.38 -2.23
C LEU A 90 13.69 2.98 -3.64
N GLY A 91 13.91 3.93 -4.55
CA GLY A 91 14.35 3.66 -5.92
C GLY A 91 13.32 2.93 -6.79
N LEU A 92 12.03 3.03 -6.46
CA LEU A 92 10.93 2.37 -7.19
C LEU A 92 10.34 3.22 -8.31
N THR A 93 10.64 4.52 -8.34
CA THR A 93 10.24 5.41 -9.41
C THR A 93 11.39 6.33 -9.83
N SER A 94 11.51 6.54 -11.13
CA SER A 94 12.45 7.48 -11.75
C SER A 94 11.89 8.90 -11.88
N VAL A 95 10.59 9.11 -11.58
CA VAL A 95 9.94 10.41 -11.70
C VAL A 95 10.59 11.39 -10.70
N PRO A 96 11.22 12.49 -11.14
CA PRO A 96 11.94 13.39 -10.25
C PRO A 96 10.99 14.22 -9.37
N ALA A 97 11.53 14.76 -8.28
CA ALA A 97 10.80 15.71 -7.45
C ALA A 97 10.32 16.92 -8.27
N GLY A 98 9.08 17.35 -8.03
CA GLY A 98 8.46 18.47 -8.76
C GLY A 98 7.66 18.05 -10.01
N GLN A 99 7.87 16.86 -10.56
CA GLN A 99 6.95 16.30 -11.55
C GLN A 99 5.72 15.70 -10.86
N THR A 100 4.55 15.92 -11.48
CA THR A 100 3.27 15.54 -10.90
C THR A 100 2.74 14.23 -11.44
N GLU A 101 3.01 13.87 -12.70
CA GLU A 101 2.45 12.66 -13.32
C GLU A 101 3.33 11.42 -13.06
N PRO A 102 2.74 10.23 -12.91
CA PRO A 102 3.48 8.98 -12.91
C PRO A 102 4.04 8.65 -14.30
N ASP A 103 5.10 7.84 -14.33
CA ASP A 103 5.64 7.28 -15.57
C ASP A 103 5.41 5.76 -15.61
N LEU A 104 4.47 5.36 -16.46
CA LEU A 104 4.13 3.96 -16.72
C LEU A 104 4.60 3.50 -18.11
N SER A 105 5.39 4.30 -18.82
CA SER A 105 5.77 4.05 -20.21
C SER A 105 6.50 2.72 -20.38
N ALA A 106 7.47 2.42 -19.51
CA ALA A 106 8.21 1.15 -19.55
C ALA A 106 7.32 -0.08 -19.33
N LEU A 107 6.38 -0.02 -18.38
CA LEU A 107 5.42 -1.10 -18.14
C LEU A 107 4.50 -1.28 -19.35
N ARG A 108 3.98 -0.18 -19.90
CA ARG A 108 3.12 -0.21 -21.08
C ARG A 108 3.85 -0.81 -22.29
N THR A 109 5.09 -0.42 -22.55
CA THR A 109 5.91 -0.99 -23.62
C THR A 109 6.15 -2.49 -23.41
N ALA A 110 6.43 -2.93 -22.17
CA ALA A 110 6.59 -4.35 -21.88
C ALA A 110 5.29 -5.16 -22.10
N VAL A 111 4.13 -4.58 -21.77
CA VAL A 111 2.82 -5.20 -22.03
C VAL A 111 2.55 -5.28 -23.54
N GLU A 112 2.79 -4.21 -24.28
CA GLU A 112 2.61 -4.16 -25.74
C GLU A 112 3.54 -5.13 -26.47
N ALA A 113 4.77 -5.32 -25.96
CA ALA A 113 5.73 -6.30 -26.46
C ALA A 113 5.42 -7.75 -26.05
N GLY A 114 4.40 -7.98 -25.21
CA GLY A 114 4.05 -9.31 -24.73
C GLY A 114 5.11 -9.91 -23.79
N GLU A 115 5.86 -9.06 -23.09
CA GLU A 115 6.91 -9.47 -22.13
C GLU A 115 6.38 -9.63 -20.71
N VAL A 116 5.13 -9.27 -20.46
CA VAL A 116 4.47 -9.44 -19.15
C VAL A 116 3.74 -10.77 -19.12
N GLY A 117 4.17 -11.68 -18.25
CA GLY A 117 3.55 -12.98 -18.02
C GLY A 117 2.62 -12.88 -16.82
N LEU A 118 3.12 -12.29 -15.74
CA LEU A 118 2.33 -12.00 -14.54
C LEU A 118 2.50 -10.54 -14.15
N LEU A 119 1.37 -9.84 -13.96
CA LEU A 119 1.34 -8.53 -13.33
C LEU A 119 0.81 -8.67 -11.90
N TYR A 120 1.62 -8.25 -10.92
CA TYR A 120 1.22 -8.12 -9.53
C TYR A 120 0.88 -6.66 -9.24
N VAL A 121 -0.31 -6.39 -8.72
CA VAL A 121 -0.77 -5.04 -8.41
C VAL A 121 -0.97 -4.91 -6.90
N LEU A 122 -0.34 -3.92 -6.30
CA LEU A 122 -0.54 -3.52 -4.90
C LEU A 122 -1.25 -2.17 -4.84
N ASP A 123 -2.50 -2.17 -4.37
CA ASP A 123 -3.34 -0.98 -4.22
C ASP A 123 -4.06 -0.91 -2.87
N PRO A 124 -3.36 -0.45 -1.82
CA PRO A 124 -3.99 -0.17 -0.53
C PRO A 124 -4.73 1.19 -0.50
N GLY A 125 -4.75 1.90 -1.64
CA GLY A 125 -5.35 3.21 -1.77
C GLY A 125 -6.87 3.18 -1.88
N PRO A 126 -7.51 4.37 -1.86
CA PRO A 126 -8.92 4.48 -2.19
C PRO A 126 -9.18 4.11 -3.66
N SER A 127 -10.44 3.87 -4.01
CA SER A 127 -10.83 3.57 -5.39
C SER A 127 -10.33 4.66 -6.37
N GLY A 128 -9.72 4.23 -7.47
CA GLY A 128 -9.16 5.10 -8.50
C GLY A 128 -7.76 5.64 -8.21
N SER A 129 -7.12 5.25 -7.10
CA SER A 129 -5.81 5.80 -6.71
C SER A 129 -4.69 5.53 -7.71
N LEU A 130 -4.79 4.44 -8.46
CA LEU A 130 -3.83 4.03 -9.49
C LEU A 130 -4.01 4.75 -10.85
N GLY A 131 -5.07 5.55 -11.02
CA GLY A 131 -5.37 6.24 -12.28
C GLY A 131 -6.07 5.36 -13.32
N ASP A 132 -5.78 5.61 -14.61
CA ASP A 132 -6.39 4.86 -15.72
C ASP A 132 -5.76 3.47 -15.87
N LEU A 133 -6.59 2.44 -15.65
CA LEU A 133 -6.23 1.02 -15.71
C LEU A 133 -6.95 0.26 -16.82
N GLU A 134 -7.74 0.93 -17.67
CA GLU A 134 -8.52 0.24 -18.70
C GLU A 134 -7.60 -0.51 -19.67
N TRP A 135 -6.42 0.05 -19.95
CA TRP A 135 -5.43 -0.59 -20.81
C TRP A 135 -4.84 -1.87 -20.21
N ILE A 136 -4.75 -2.00 -18.88
CA ILE A 136 -4.30 -3.23 -18.21
C ILE A 136 -5.42 -4.27 -18.28
N ILE A 137 -6.65 -3.85 -18.04
CA ILE A 137 -7.84 -4.71 -18.13
C ILE A 137 -7.98 -5.24 -19.55
N GLU A 138 -7.82 -4.39 -20.56
CA GLU A 138 -7.85 -4.80 -21.97
C GLU A 138 -6.68 -5.73 -22.31
N ALA A 139 -5.46 -5.44 -21.86
CA ALA A 139 -4.31 -6.33 -22.05
C ALA A 139 -4.50 -7.70 -21.38
N ARG A 140 -5.18 -7.76 -20.23
CA ARG A 140 -5.55 -9.03 -19.58
C ARG A 140 -6.63 -9.79 -20.35
N ARG A 141 -7.61 -9.08 -20.92
CA ARG A 141 -8.69 -9.67 -21.74
C ARG A 141 -8.18 -10.18 -23.09
N SER A 142 -7.28 -9.45 -23.73
CA SER A 142 -6.67 -9.79 -25.03
C SER A 142 -5.60 -10.88 -24.93
N GLY A 143 -5.12 -11.17 -23.71
CA GLY A 143 -4.08 -12.18 -23.44
C GLY A 143 -2.64 -11.65 -23.53
N GLN A 144 -2.43 -10.34 -23.66
CA GLN A 144 -1.10 -9.71 -23.57
C GLN A 144 -0.51 -9.81 -22.17
N ILE A 145 -1.36 -9.76 -21.13
CA ILE A 145 -1.02 -10.13 -19.76
C ILE A 145 -1.65 -11.49 -19.49
N ALA A 146 -0.83 -12.52 -19.29
CA ALA A 146 -1.33 -13.88 -19.11
C ALA A 146 -1.97 -14.11 -17.74
N SER A 147 -1.44 -13.47 -16.69
CA SER A 147 -1.92 -13.61 -15.32
C SER A 147 -1.89 -12.28 -14.57
N LEU A 148 -2.92 -12.04 -13.76
CA LEU A 148 -3.09 -10.82 -12.98
C LEU A 148 -3.39 -11.17 -11.52
N VAL A 149 -2.58 -10.64 -10.61
CA VAL A 149 -2.80 -10.72 -9.16
C VAL A 149 -3.04 -9.31 -8.65
N VAL A 150 -4.11 -9.12 -7.87
CA VAL A 150 -4.48 -7.82 -7.30
C VAL A 150 -4.57 -7.95 -5.78
N GLU A 151 -3.65 -7.29 -5.09
CA GLU A 151 -3.73 -7.02 -3.66
C GLU A 151 -4.37 -5.65 -3.46
N SER A 152 -5.59 -5.62 -2.93
CA SER A 152 -6.34 -4.37 -2.76
C SER A 152 -7.30 -4.40 -1.57
N VAL A 153 -7.73 -3.20 -1.17
CA VAL A 153 -8.70 -3.00 -0.07
C VAL A 153 -10.15 -3.09 -0.57
N LEU A 154 -10.40 -2.60 -1.79
CA LEU A 154 -11.74 -2.48 -2.36
C LEU A 154 -11.85 -3.32 -3.64
N GLU A 155 -13.09 -3.77 -3.92
CA GLU A 155 -13.43 -4.33 -5.23
C GLU A 155 -13.34 -3.24 -6.30
N SER A 156 -12.75 -3.58 -7.45
CA SER A 156 -12.58 -2.69 -8.59
C SER A 156 -12.74 -3.45 -9.91
N PRO A 157 -12.93 -2.76 -11.05
CA PRO A 157 -12.90 -3.41 -12.37
C PRO A 157 -11.61 -4.20 -12.62
N LEU A 158 -10.48 -3.74 -12.08
CA LEU A 158 -9.20 -4.45 -12.14
C LEU A 158 -9.22 -5.73 -11.31
N SER A 159 -9.71 -5.67 -10.07
CA SER A 159 -9.79 -6.86 -9.21
C SER A 159 -10.74 -7.90 -9.81
N GLN A 160 -11.83 -7.50 -10.46
CA GLN A 160 -12.74 -8.41 -11.18
C GLN A 160 -12.09 -9.10 -12.38
N ALA A 161 -11.10 -8.47 -13.02
CA ALA A 161 -10.33 -9.05 -14.12
C ALA A 161 -9.18 -9.97 -13.65
N ALA A 162 -8.87 -9.99 -12.35
CA ALA A 162 -7.75 -10.73 -11.79
C ALA A 162 -8.00 -12.25 -11.67
N ASP A 163 -6.91 -13.01 -11.71
CA ASP A 163 -6.87 -14.45 -11.44
C ASP A 163 -6.87 -14.72 -9.93
N VAL A 164 -6.18 -13.86 -9.17
CA VAL A 164 -6.11 -13.91 -7.70
C VAL A 164 -6.35 -12.50 -7.15
N VAL A 165 -7.24 -12.39 -6.17
CA VAL A 165 -7.45 -11.16 -5.39
C VAL A 165 -7.06 -11.45 -3.94
N LEU A 166 -6.19 -10.62 -3.37
CA LEU A 166 -5.72 -10.72 -2.00
C LEU A 166 -6.25 -9.52 -1.19
N PRO A 167 -7.05 -9.74 -0.13
CA PRO A 167 -7.63 -8.65 0.64
C PRO A 167 -6.59 -8.02 1.58
N GLY A 168 -6.14 -6.81 1.24
CA GLY A 168 -5.22 -6.00 2.03
C GLY A 168 -5.92 -5.10 3.06
N ALA A 169 -5.13 -4.39 3.88
CA ALA A 169 -5.63 -3.50 4.93
C ALA A 169 -5.54 -2.03 4.49
N CYS A 170 -6.57 -1.24 4.79
CA CYS A 170 -6.53 0.19 4.49
C CYS A 170 -5.70 0.98 5.52
N PHE A 171 -5.38 2.25 5.24
CA PHE A 171 -4.47 3.05 6.08
C PHE A 171 -4.90 3.22 7.55
N VAL A 172 -6.20 3.05 7.88
CA VAL A 172 -6.70 3.09 9.28
C VAL A 172 -6.63 1.74 9.98
N GLU A 173 -6.38 0.66 9.24
CA GLU A 173 -6.36 -0.72 9.71
C GLU A 173 -4.95 -1.24 10.01
N LYS A 174 -3.93 -0.45 9.69
CA LYS A 174 -2.51 -0.80 9.82
C LYS A 174 -1.66 0.33 10.38
N GLU A 175 -0.46 -0.03 10.83
CA GLU A 175 0.60 0.92 11.19
C GLU A 175 1.50 1.12 9.97
N ALA A 176 1.66 2.37 9.54
CA ALA A 176 2.34 2.66 8.27
C ALA A 176 3.16 3.95 8.36
N CYS A 177 4.30 3.96 7.66
CA CYS A 177 5.12 5.14 7.46
C CYS A 177 5.03 5.67 6.03
N TYR A 178 5.03 6.98 5.89
CA TYR A 178 4.96 7.68 4.61
C TYR A 178 5.92 8.87 4.63
N THR A 179 6.42 9.26 3.47
CA THR A 179 7.20 10.50 3.34
C THR A 179 6.46 11.44 2.43
N ASN A 180 6.10 12.60 2.99
CA ASN A 180 5.31 13.59 2.26
C ASN A 180 6.15 14.31 1.19
N ASN A 181 5.49 15.18 0.42
CA ASN A 181 6.12 15.97 -0.65
C ASN A 181 7.23 16.93 -0.17
N GLN A 182 7.30 17.24 1.12
CA GLN A 182 8.35 18.07 1.73
C GLN A 182 9.54 17.21 2.22
N GLY A 183 9.50 15.89 2.01
CA GLY A 183 10.53 14.97 2.48
C GLY A 183 10.45 14.67 3.97
N GLN A 184 9.30 14.94 4.62
CA GLN A 184 9.12 14.65 6.03
C GLN A 184 8.48 13.29 6.22
N LEU A 185 9.10 12.48 7.08
CA LEU A 185 8.59 11.21 7.54
C LEU A 185 7.35 11.41 8.42
N GLN A 186 6.30 10.64 8.15
CA GLN A 186 5.02 10.66 8.83
C GLN A 186 4.61 9.23 9.18
N ALA A 187 3.90 9.07 10.29
CA ALA A 187 3.44 7.79 10.80
C ALA A 187 1.92 7.80 10.98
N SER A 188 1.24 6.76 10.49
CA SER A 188 -0.18 6.51 10.72
C SER A 188 -0.32 5.32 11.66
N ALA A 189 -0.96 5.51 12.81
CA ALA A 189 -1.24 4.44 13.75
C ALA A 189 -2.55 3.72 13.41
N ARG A 190 -2.56 2.40 13.60
CA ARG A 190 -3.77 1.59 13.43
C ARG A 190 -4.87 2.07 14.37
N ALA A 191 -6.03 2.41 13.82
CA ALA A 191 -7.21 2.83 14.57
C ALA A 191 -8.18 1.67 14.82
N ILE A 192 -8.36 0.79 13.82
CA ILE A 192 -9.29 -0.35 13.85
C ILE A 192 -8.59 -1.63 13.33
N PRO A 193 -9.07 -2.84 13.64
CA PRO A 193 -8.55 -4.05 13.00
C PRO A 193 -9.01 -4.15 11.53
N PRO A 194 -8.25 -4.84 10.65
CA PRO A 194 -8.70 -5.17 9.31
C PRO A 194 -10.01 -5.98 9.32
N PRO A 195 -10.91 -5.77 8.33
CA PRO A 195 -12.19 -6.46 8.28
C PRO A 195 -12.07 -7.90 7.75
N GLY A 196 -12.90 -8.80 8.27
CA GLY A 196 -13.02 -10.16 7.74
C GLY A 196 -11.71 -10.96 7.80
N GLU A 197 -11.28 -11.45 6.64
CA GLU A 197 -10.01 -12.19 6.47
C GLU A 197 -8.89 -11.32 5.87
N ALA A 198 -9.10 -10.00 5.79
CA ALA A 198 -8.08 -9.08 5.30
C ALA A 198 -6.85 -9.11 6.22
N LEU A 199 -5.68 -8.99 5.61
CA LEU A 199 -4.41 -8.95 6.32
C LEU A 199 -3.69 -7.65 6.02
N ASP A 200 -2.79 -7.27 6.92
CA ASP A 200 -1.81 -6.24 6.65
C ASP A 200 -0.95 -6.62 5.42
N ASP A 201 -0.77 -5.69 4.49
CA ASP A 201 -0.15 -5.94 3.19
C ASP A 201 1.30 -6.46 3.32
N CYS A 202 2.08 -5.99 4.30
CA CYS A 202 3.40 -6.57 4.56
C CYS A 202 3.31 -8.05 4.97
N SER A 203 2.29 -8.42 5.74
CA SER A 203 2.06 -9.82 6.13
C SER A 203 1.67 -10.68 4.92
N ILE A 204 0.92 -10.12 3.97
CA ILE A 204 0.59 -10.78 2.70
C ILE A 204 1.87 -11.02 1.89
N ILE A 205 2.70 -9.99 1.72
CA ILE A 205 3.98 -10.08 1.00
C ILE A 205 4.91 -11.13 1.62
N VAL A 206 5.02 -11.20 2.95
CA VAL A 206 5.81 -12.23 3.65
C VAL A 206 5.26 -13.64 3.39
N ARG A 207 3.93 -13.82 3.40
CA ARG A 207 3.29 -15.11 3.09
C ARG A 207 3.52 -15.53 1.64
N ILE A 208 3.45 -14.58 0.70
CA ILE A 208 3.78 -14.82 -0.70
C ILE A 208 5.24 -15.26 -0.83
N ALA A 209 6.16 -14.54 -0.18
CA ALA A 209 7.57 -14.87 -0.20
C ALA A 209 7.85 -16.30 0.30
N ALA A 210 7.18 -16.71 1.39
CA ALA A 210 7.26 -18.07 1.91
C ALA A 210 6.67 -19.10 0.94
N ALA A 211 5.53 -18.82 0.31
CA ALA A 211 4.91 -19.71 -0.66
C ALA A 211 5.78 -19.91 -1.92
N LEU A 212 6.50 -18.87 -2.33
CA LEU A 212 7.44 -18.87 -3.44
C LEU A 212 8.85 -19.40 -3.07
N ASP A 213 9.02 -19.99 -1.88
CA ASP A 213 10.29 -20.55 -1.39
C ASP A 213 11.44 -19.53 -1.32
N VAL A 214 11.13 -18.24 -1.15
CA VAL A 214 12.07 -17.11 -1.01
C VAL A 214 11.75 -16.28 0.24
N PRO A 215 11.76 -16.88 1.45
CA PRO A 215 11.25 -16.23 2.65
C PRO A 215 11.92 -14.89 2.94
N LEU A 216 11.10 -13.95 3.40
CA LEU A 216 11.56 -12.69 4.00
C LEU A 216 11.60 -12.87 5.52
N ASP A 217 12.71 -12.52 6.16
CA ASP A 217 12.91 -12.67 7.61
C ASP A 217 12.21 -11.56 8.43
N TYR A 218 10.97 -11.21 8.05
CA TYR A 218 10.16 -10.22 8.75
C TYR A 218 9.03 -10.90 9.52
N ARG A 219 8.94 -10.61 10.82
CA ARG A 219 7.85 -11.10 11.68
C ARG A 219 6.80 -10.02 11.92
N SER A 220 7.15 -8.76 11.64
CA SER A 220 6.31 -7.58 11.85
C SER A 220 6.79 -6.40 11.00
N ALA A 221 5.95 -5.38 10.84
CA ALA A 221 6.32 -4.10 10.22
C ALA A 221 7.51 -3.41 10.93
N VAL A 222 7.74 -3.69 12.23
CA VAL A 222 8.92 -3.20 12.97
C VAL A 222 10.21 -3.76 12.38
N ASP A 223 10.23 -5.06 12.04
CA ASP A 223 11.42 -5.68 11.43
C ASP A 223 11.68 -5.05 10.04
N VAL A 224 10.62 -4.72 9.29
CA VAL A 224 10.73 -4.04 7.98
C VAL A 224 11.32 -2.64 8.14
N ARG A 225 10.81 -1.83 9.08
CA ARG A 225 11.35 -0.48 9.34
C ARG A 225 12.80 -0.52 9.80
N ALA A 226 13.18 -1.51 10.60
CA ALA A 226 14.57 -1.70 11.00
C ALA A 226 15.48 -2.01 9.79
N ASP A 227 15.02 -2.84 8.84
CA ASP A 227 15.76 -3.12 7.61
C ASP A 227 15.83 -1.89 6.68
N ILE A 228 14.76 -1.09 6.58
CA ILE A 228 14.79 0.19 5.86
C ILE A 228 15.88 1.09 6.45
N ALA A 229 15.88 1.29 7.77
CA ALA A 229 16.86 2.12 8.46
C ALA A 229 18.30 1.62 8.27
N ALA A 230 18.51 0.30 8.23
CA ALA A 230 19.82 -0.31 8.01
C ALA A 230 20.28 -0.22 6.55
N THR A 231 19.35 -0.28 5.59
CA THR A 231 19.65 -0.28 4.15
C THR A 231 19.84 1.12 3.59
N LEU A 232 19.10 2.09 4.11
CA LEU A 232 19.07 3.48 3.63
C LEU A 232 19.38 4.48 4.75
N PRO A 233 20.52 4.35 5.46
CA PRO A 233 20.83 5.20 6.62
C PRO A 233 21.05 6.67 6.25
N GLU A 234 21.49 6.93 5.02
CA GLU A 234 21.82 8.27 4.52
C GLU A 234 20.62 8.99 3.90
N GLU A 235 19.47 8.33 3.73
CA GLU A 235 18.26 8.93 3.13
C GLU A 235 17.58 9.86 4.14
N PRO A 236 17.62 11.20 3.95
CA PRO A 236 17.17 12.15 4.98
C PRO A 236 15.68 12.00 5.33
N GLY A 237 14.85 11.64 4.35
CA GLY A 237 13.41 11.43 4.56
C GLY A 237 13.05 10.14 5.28
N LEU A 238 14.02 9.25 5.51
CA LEU A 238 13.83 7.98 6.22
C LEU A 238 14.48 7.98 7.61
N GLN A 239 15.12 9.08 8.01
CA GLN A 239 15.77 9.19 9.30
C GLN A 239 14.77 8.99 10.45
N GLY A 240 15.13 8.10 11.38
CA GLY A 240 14.31 7.77 12.54
C GLY A 240 13.17 6.79 12.27
N ILE A 241 13.02 6.26 11.04
CA ILE A 241 11.94 5.29 10.73
C ILE A 241 11.96 4.06 11.63
N GLY A 242 13.14 3.56 12.01
CA GLY A 242 13.30 2.42 12.92
C GLY A 242 12.84 2.71 14.36
N ASP A 243 12.79 3.99 14.75
CA ASP A 243 12.48 4.43 16.12
C ASP A 243 11.02 4.90 16.26
N ILE A 244 10.21 4.86 15.19
CA ILE A 244 8.82 5.29 15.22
C ILE A 244 8.01 4.41 16.19
N ALA A 245 7.40 5.08 17.16
CA ALA A 245 6.45 4.48 18.09
C ALA A 245 5.01 4.85 17.70
N PHE A 246 4.17 3.84 17.54
CA PHE A 246 2.75 4.04 17.26
C PHE A 246 1.95 4.07 18.56
N ALA A 247 1.09 5.08 18.68
CA ALA A 247 0.15 5.15 19.79
C ALA A 247 -0.87 4.01 19.66
N LYS A 248 -1.06 3.24 20.73
CA LYS A 248 -2.09 2.21 20.77
C LYS A 248 -3.45 2.85 21.05
N PRO A 249 -4.49 2.54 20.28
CA PRO A 249 -5.85 2.95 20.63
C PRO A 249 -6.18 2.44 22.03
N VAL A 250 -6.52 3.36 22.92
CA VAL A 250 -7.07 3.04 24.24
C VAL A 250 -8.57 3.29 24.20
N ALA A 251 -9.34 2.44 24.87
CA ALA A 251 -10.77 2.65 24.98
C ALA A 251 -11.06 4.04 25.58
N THR A 252 -12.11 4.71 25.12
CA THR A 252 -12.45 6.07 25.53
C THR A 252 -12.51 6.21 27.06
N HIS A 253 -13.03 5.21 27.77
CA HIS A 253 -13.04 5.19 29.24
C HIS A 253 -11.63 5.23 29.85
N HIS A 254 -10.67 4.48 29.29
CA HIS A 254 -9.29 4.44 29.76
C HIS A 254 -8.57 5.76 29.45
N TRP A 255 -8.79 6.32 28.26
CA TRP A 255 -8.24 7.63 27.91
C TRP A 255 -8.79 8.73 28.84
N LEU A 256 -10.09 8.73 29.13
CA LEU A 256 -10.73 9.67 30.06
C LEU A 256 -10.21 9.55 31.50
N GLN A 257 -9.90 8.32 31.94
CA GLN A 257 -9.31 8.09 33.26
C GLN A 257 -7.83 8.50 33.31
N ALA A 258 -7.10 8.36 32.20
CA ALA A 258 -5.70 8.78 32.11
C ALA A 258 -5.54 10.29 31.83
N SER A 259 -6.57 10.95 31.29
CA SER A 259 -6.54 12.38 30.98
C SER A 259 -6.58 13.24 32.25
N ASN A 260 -6.09 14.48 32.11
CA ASN A 260 -6.04 15.46 33.19
C ASN A 260 -7.45 15.60 33.82
N PRO A 261 -7.60 15.40 35.14
CA PRO A 261 -8.90 15.52 35.83
C PRO A 261 -9.64 16.83 35.53
N MET A 262 -8.89 17.92 35.29
CA MET A 262 -9.44 19.24 34.94
C MET A 262 -10.02 19.33 33.52
N GLU A 263 -9.85 18.32 32.67
CA GLU A 263 -10.45 18.25 31.33
C GLU A 263 -11.62 17.27 31.25
N ARG A 264 -11.83 16.44 32.28
CA ARG A 264 -12.90 15.42 32.31
C ARG A 264 -14.30 16.04 32.26
N TRP A 265 -14.50 17.17 32.95
CA TRP A 265 -15.78 17.89 32.93
C TRP A 265 -16.17 18.37 31.52
N LYS A 266 -15.20 18.61 30.62
CA LYS A 266 -15.49 19.00 29.23
C LYS A 266 -16.21 17.88 28.49
N TRP A 267 -15.93 16.61 28.82
CA TRP A 267 -16.61 15.46 28.22
C TRP A 267 -18.02 15.28 28.77
N ASP A 268 -18.18 15.49 30.07
CA ASP A 268 -19.49 15.49 30.73
C ASP A 268 -20.40 16.63 30.25
N VAL A 269 -19.90 17.61 29.50
CA VAL A 269 -20.71 18.77 29.04
C VAL A 269 -20.74 18.89 27.51
N MET A 270 -19.62 18.74 26.81
CA MET A 270 -19.53 19.01 25.37
C MET A 270 -20.02 17.85 24.49
N PHE A 271 -20.07 16.62 25.01
CA PHE A 271 -20.42 15.44 24.21
C PHE A 271 -21.72 14.75 24.67
N GLN A 272 -22.48 15.38 25.59
CA GLN A 272 -23.82 14.89 25.97
C GLN A 272 -24.87 15.07 24.86
N ASP A 273 -24.65 16.01 23.95
CA ASP A 273 -25.56 16.31 22.84
C ASP A 273 -25.27 15.50 21.57
N LEU A 274 -24.25 14.65 21.57
CA LEU A 274 -24.09 13.69 20.49
C LEU A 274 -25.14 12.59 20.70
N PRO A 275 -26.06 12.37 19.73
CA PRO A 275 -26.99 11.26 19.84
C PRO A 275 -26.17 9.98 20.01
N PRO A 276 -26.58 9.04 20.88
CA PRO A 276 -25.89 7.78 21.04
C PRO A 276 -25.76 7.15 19.64
N VAL A 277 -24.52 7.03 19.15
CA VAL A 277 -24.28 6.36 17.88
C VAL A 277 -24.73 4.92 18.09
N LYS A 278 -25.86 4.56 17.48
CA LYS A 278 -26.51 3.25 17.61
C LYS A 278 -25.67 2.18 16.91
N PHE A 279 -24.54 1.79 17.50
CA PHE A 279 -23.77 0.65 17.03
C PHE A 279 -24.43 -0.70 17.38
N GLU A 280 -25.42 -0.72 18.29
CA GLU A 280 -26.13 -1.95 18.67
C GLU A 280 -27.00 -2.57 17.57
N GLU A 281 -27.55 -1.76 16.65
CA GLU A 281 -28.37 -2.27 15.54
C GLU A 281 -27.53 -2.72 14.34
N MET A 282 -26.32 -2.18 14.17
CA MET A 282 -25.41 -2.58 13.08
C MET A 282 -24.65 -3.87 13.36
N LEU A 283 -24.52 -4.30 14.62
CA LEU A 283 -23.87 -5.56 15.00
C LEU A 283 -24.82 -6.78 14.97
N LYS A 284 -26.09 -6.61 14.56
CA LYS A 284 -27.13 -7.67 14.55
C LYS A 284 -27.68 -8.00 13.16
N LYS A 285 -27.07 -7.54 12.08
CA LYS A 285 -27.36 -7.95 10.70
C LYS A 285 -26.09 -8.43 10.01
#